data_AF-A0A379Y3F3-F1
#
_entry.id   AF-A0A379Y3F3-F1
#
_cell.length_a   1.000
_cell.length_b   1.000
_cell.length_c   1.000
_cell.angle_alpha   90.00
_cell.angle_beta   90.00
_cell.angle_gamma   90.00
#
_symmetry.space_group_name_H-M   'P 1'
#
loop_
_entity.id
_entity.type
_entity.pdbx_description
1 polymer ?
#
loop_
_entity_poly.entity_id
_entity_poly.type
_entity_poly.pdbx_seq_one_letter_code
_entity_poly.pdbx_strand_id
1 'polypeptide(L)'
;MTTQRKPYVRTMTPTWWQKLGFYRFYMLREGTSVLAVWFSIVLLYGVFALKGGAESWAGFVGFLQNPLVLLINVVALLAAALHTKTWFDLAPKAANIVVNSEKMGPGPHRERAVGRHDRRQRGHPGRGPVLIRRNHDKSST
;
A
#
# COMPACT_ATOMS: atom_id res chain seq x y z
N MET A 1 -46.96 -12.04 -1.08
CA MET A 1 -47.00 -10.56 -1.22
C MET A 1 -45.71 -10.10 -1.87
N THR A 2 -45.78 -9.54 -3.08
CA THR A 2 -44.63 -8.93 -3.78
C THR A 2 -44.44 -7.48 -3.33
N THR A 3 -43.19 -7.04 -3.16
CA THR A 3 -42.88 -5.70 -2.64
C THR A 3 -43.17 -4.62 -3.69
N GLN A 4 -43.87 -3.55 -3.29
CA GLN A 4 -44.21 -2.39 -4.14
C GLN A 4 -43.05 -1.39 -4.30
N ARG A 5 -41.87 -1.70 -3.75
CA ARG A 5 -40.71 -0.80 -3.82
C ARG A 5 -40.13 -0.77 -5.24
N LYS A 6 -39.82 0.43 -5.71
CA LYS A 6 -39.01 0.68 -6.92
C LYS A 6 -37.66 1.26 -6.50
N PRO A 7 -36.63 0.42 -6.26
CA PRO A 7 -35.32 0.90 -5.86
C PRO A 7 -34.73 1.81 -6.93
N TYR A 8 -34.28 3.00 -6.52
CA TYR A 8 -33.61 3.92 -7.42
C TYR A 8 -32.13 3.51 -7.60
N VAL A 9 -31.69 3.37 -8.84
CA VAL A 9 -30.29 3.10 -9.20
C VAL A 9 -29.65 4.40 -9.67
N ARG A 10 -28.62 4.86 -8.95
CA ARG A 10 -27.83 6.03 -9.36
C ARG A 10 -26.95 5.70 -10.56
N THR A 11 -26.89 6.61 -11.53
CA THR A 11 -25.96 6.55 -12.65
C THR A 11 -24.54 6.90 -12.20
N MET A 12 -23.55 6.13 -12.66
CA MET A 12 -22.13 6.39 -12.41
C MET A 12 -21.48 6.93 -13.70
N THR A 13 -21.06 8.20 -13.68
CA THR A 13 -20.46 8.86 -14.85
C THR A 13 -18.99 8.45 -15.01
N PRO A 14 -18.40 8.42 -16.24
CA PRO A 14 -16.98 8.12 -16.45
C PRO A 14 -16.01 9.04 -15.69
N THR A 15 -16.44 10.27 -15.39
CA THR A 15 -15.71 11.29 -14.63
C THR A 15 -15.89 11.19 -13.12
N TRP A 16 -16.44 10.09 -12.59
CA TRP A 16 -16.72 9.91 -11.16
C TRP A 16 -15.51 10.21 -10.27
N TRP A 17 -14.31 9.87 -10.74
CA TRP A 17 -13.04 10.01 -10.02
C TRP A 17 -12.58 11.46 -9.85
N GLN A 18 -13.12 12.40 -10.63
CA GLN A 18 -12.73 13.81 -10.56
C GLN A 18 -13.32 14.54 -9.34
N LYS A 19 -14.37 13.98 -8.72
CA LYS A 19 -15.15 14.63 -7.66
C LYS A 19 -14.43 14.74 -6.33
N LEU A 20 -13.54 13.80 -6.00
CA LEU A 20 -12.88 13.71 -4.69
C LEU A 20 -11.37 13.57 -4.88
N GLY A 21 -10.59 14.29 -4.08
CA GLY A 21 -9.11 14.24 -4.12
C GLY A 21 -8.57 12.81 -3.91
N PHE A 22 -9.23 12.01 -3.08
CA PHE A 22 -8.89 10.60 -2.87
C PHE A 22 -8.97 9.78 -4.17
N TYR A 23 -10.03 9.93 -4.96
CA TYR A 23 -10.18 9.21 -6.23
C TYR A 23 -9.22 9.71 -7.30
N ARG A 24 -8.91 11.01 -7.32
CA ARG A 24 -7.88 11.57 -8.21
C ARG A 24 -6.51 10.98 -7.90
N PHE A 25 -6.14 10.88 -6.63
CA PHE A 25 -4.88 10.25 -6.21
C PHE A 25 -4.87 8.75 -6.53
N TYR A 26 -5.99 8.04 -6.36
CA TYR A 26 -6.13 6.65 -6.79
C TYR A 26 -5.85 6.50 -8.30
N MET A 27 -6.49 7.32 -9.15
CA MET A 27 -6.27 7.26 -10.60
C MET A 27 -4.82 7.63 -10.97
N LEU A 28 -4.21 8.59 -10.27
CA LEU A 28 -2.79 8.93 -10.45
C LEU A 28 -1.88 7.76 -10.10
N ARG A 29 -2.16 7.06 -8.99
CA ARG A 29 -1.42 5.86 -8.58
C ARG A 29 -1.51 4.76 -9.63
N GLU A 30 -2.72 4.46 -10.13
CA GLU A 30 -2.88 3.45 -11.20
C GLU A 30 -2.19 3.91 -12.50
N GLY A 31 -2.20 5.22 -12.77
CA GLY A 31 -1.54 5.83 -13.92
C GLY A 31 -0.02 5.65 -13.96
N THR A 32 0.65 5.35 -12.84
CA THR A 32 2.11 5.07 -12.84
C THR A 32 2.47 3.87 -13.72
N SER A 33 1.51 2.97 -13.99
CA SER A 33 1.69 1.81 -14.86
C SER A 33 2.09 2.18 -16.30
N VAL A 34 1.56 3.28 -16.85
CA VAL A 34 1.90 3.74 -18.21
C VAL A 34 3.38 4.09 -18.31
N LEU A 35 3.91 4.78 -17.31
CA LEU A 35 5.32 5.16 -17.25
C LEU A 35 6.24 3.95 -16.98
N ALA A 36 5.76 2.97 -16.21
CA ALA A 36 6.48 1.72 -16.00
C ALA A 36 6.61 0.90 -17.29
N VAL A 37 5.54 0.84 -18.09
CA VAL A 37 5.54 0.18 -19.42
C VAL A 37 6.44 0.93 -20.39
N TRP A 38 6.36 2.27 -20.42
CA TRP A 38 7.28 3.10 -21.20
C TRP A 38 8.75 2.77 -20.88
N PHE A 39 9.11 2.76 -19.59
CA PHE A 39 10.48 2.49 -19.19
C PHE A 39 10.92 1.05 -19.55
N SER A 40 10.00 0.08 -19.44
CA SER A 40 10.24 -1.30 -19.89
C SER A 40 10.55 -1.38 -21.39
N ILE A 41 9.85 -0.60 -22.23
CA ILE A 41 10.12 -0.51 -23.66
C ILE A 41 11.49 0.13 -23.93
N VAL A 42 11.84 1.20 -23.21
CA VAL A 42 13.16 1.84 -23.32
C VAL A 42 14.27 0.85 -22.98
N LEU A 43 14.10 0.04 -21.93
CA LEU A 43 15.05 -1.01 -21.57
C LEU A 43 15.15 -2.08 -22.67
N LEU A 44 14.01 -2.52 -23.22
CA LEU A 44 14.00 -3.49 -24.30
C LEU A 44 14.75 -2.98 -25.53
N TYR A 45 14.53 -1.71 -25.91
CA TYR A 45 15.28 -1.07 -26.98
C TYR A 45 16.79 -1.04 -26.66
N GLY A 46 17.17 -0.68 -25.44
CA GLY A 46 18.56 -0.71 -24.98
C GLY A 46 19.21 -2.09 -25.09
N VAL A 47 18.49 -3.16 -24.76
CA VAL A 47 18.98 -4.54 -24.89
C VAL A 47 19.23 -4.91 -26.36
N PHE A 48 18.32 -4.56 -27.28
CA PHE A 48 18.51 -4.81 -28.70
C PHE A 48 19.62 -3.95 -29.31
N ALA A 49 19.73 -2.69 -28.89
CA ALA A 49 20.80 -1.80 -29.31
C ALA A 49 22.18 -2.31 -28.84
N LEU A 50 22.26 -2.83 -27.61
CA LEU A 50 23.48 -3.43 -27.09
C LEU A 50 23.90 -4.67 -27.91
N LYS A 51 22.94 -5.51 -28.31
CA LYS A 51 23.19 -6.64 -29.22
C LYS A 51 23.66 -6.19 -30.61
N GLY A 52 23.20 -5.03 -31.07
CA GLY A 52 23.54 -4.45 -32.37
C GLY A 52 24.96 -3.87 -32.47
N GLY A 53 25.74 -3.88 -31.39
CA GLY A 53 27.12 -3.39 -31.36
C GLY A 53 27.25 -1.89 -31.07
N ALA A 54 28.49 -1.38 -31.17
CA ALA A 54 28.85 -0.05 -30.67
C ALA A 54 28.08 1.10 -31.35
N GLU A 55 27.82 1.01 -32.66
CA GLU A 55 27.09 2.04 -33.40
C GLU A 55 25.62 2.11 -32.97
N SER A 56 24.95 0.96 -32.86
CA SER A 56 23.55 0.89 -32.41
C SER A 56 23.41 1.37 -30.96
N TRP A 57 24.36 1.02 -30.10
CA TRP A 57 24.43 1.51 -28.73
C TRP A 57 24.61 3.04 -28.66
N ALA A 58 25.50 3.61 -29.48
CA ALA A 58 25.67 5.06 -29.55
C ALA A 58 24.38 5.77 -29.98
N GLY A 59 23.63 5.19 -30.93
CA GLY A 59 22.30 5.67 -31.32
C GLY A 59 21.29 5.64 -30.16
N PHE A 60 21.27 4.56 -29.36
CA PHE A 60 20.44 4.47 -28.16
C PHE A 60 20.81 5.53 -27.10
N VAL A 61 22.11 5.76 -26.86
CA VAL A 61 22.56 6.83 -25.96
C VAL A 61 22.12 8.20 -26.48
N GLY A 62 22.25 8.45 -27.78
CA GLY A 62 21.75 9.68 -28.42
C GLY A 62 20.24 9.87 -28.24
N PHE A 63 19.46 8.78 -28.34
CA PHE A 63 18.02 8.79 -28.03
C PHE A 63 17.75 9.17 -26.57
N LEU A 64 18.50 8.62 -25.61
CA LEU A 64 18.36 8.97 -24.19
C LEU A 64 18.78 10.42 -23.87
N GLN A 65 19.73 10.98 -24.63
CA GLN A 65 20.18 12.37 -24.49
C GLN A 65 19.18 13.40 -25.05
N ASN A 66 18.16 12.97 -25.80
CA ASN A 66 17.10 13.86 -26.24
C ASN A 66 16.40 14.47 -24.99
N PRO A 67 16.32 15.82 -24.88
CA PRO A 67 15.78 16.48 -23.69
C PRO A 67 14.34 16.07 -23.37
N LEU A 68 13.53 15.73 -24.37
CA LEU A 68 12.17 15.24 -24.18
C LEU A 68 12.16 13.85 -23.53
N VAL A 69 13.01 12.94 -24.02
CA VAL A 69 13.15 11.58 -23.49
C VAL A 69 13.69 11.62 -22.07
N LEU A 70 14.68 12.48 -21.81
CA LEU A 70 15.22 12.73 -20.48
C LEU A 70 14.12 13.19 -19.51
N LEU A 71 13.30 14.17 -19.90
CA LEU A 71 12.20 14.67 -19.08
C LEU A 71 11.16 13.58 -18.79
N ILE A 72 10.77 12.79 -19.79
CA ILE A 72 9.86 11.67 -19.60
C ILE A 72 10.46 10.64 -18.64
N ASN A 73 11.75 10.34 -18.73
CA ASN A 73 12.42 9.39 -17.84
C ASN A 73 12.53 9.91 -16.39
N VAL A 74 12.72 11.22 -16.19
CA VAL A 74 12.64 11.84 -14.86
C VAL A 74 11.23 11.72 -14.28
N VAL A 75 10.19 11.96 -15.09
CA VAL A 75 8.79 11.76 -14.67
C VAL A 75 8.52 10.28 -14.36
N ALA A 76 9.06 9.36 -15.16
CA ALA A 76 8.96 7.92 -14.91
C ALA A 76 9.64 7.52 -13.59
N LEU A 77 10.78 8.13 -13.24
CA LEU A 77 11.45 7.91 -11.97
C LEU A 77 10.60 8.39 -10.79
N LEU A 78 10.01 9.59 -10.88
CA LEU A 78 9.11 10.11 -9.86
C LEU A 78 7.85 9.24 -9.70
N ALA A 79 7.30 8.75 -10.81
CA ALA A 79 6.17 7.83 -10.80
C ALA A 79 6.52 6.47 -10.18
N ALA A 80 7.73 5.95 -10.46
CA ALA A 80 8.23 4.74 -9.81
C ALA A 80 8.38 4.93 -8.29
N ALA A 81 8.91 6.07 -7.83
CA ALA A 81 9.00 6.36 -6.40
C ALA A 81 7.61 6.45 -5.73
N LEU A 82 6.64 7.09 -6.38
CA LEU A 82 5.25 7.13 -5.92
C LEU A 82 4.64 5.71 -5.87
N HIS A 83 4.87 4.91 -6.91
CA HIS A 83 4.42 3.53 -6.98
C HIS A 83 4.99 2.71 -5.83
N THR A 84 6.30 2.76 -5.61
CA THR A 84 6.99 2.07 -4.51
C THR A 84 6.40 2.45 -3.14
N LYS A 85 6.23 3.75 -2.87
CA LYS A 85 5.67 4.24 -1.61
C LYS A 85 4.26 3.69 -1.36
N THR A 86 3.37 3.82 -2.35
CA THR A 86 1.99 3.34 -2.22
C THR A 86 1.89 1.82 -2.15
N TRP A 87 2.76 1.10 -2.87
CA TRP A 87 2.84 -0.36 -2.80
C TRP A 87 3.26 -0.82 -1.40
N PHE A 88 4.28 -0.22 -0.80
CA PHE A 88 4.68 -0.56 0.58
C PHE A 88 3.62 -0.23 1.63
N ASP A 89 2.80 0.79 1.42
CA ASP A 89 1.68 1.12 2.31
C ASP A 89 0.49 0.13 2.20
N LEU A 90 0.37 -0.56 1.06
CA LEU A 90 -0.78 -1.42 0.73
C LEU A 90 -0.45 -2.91 0.84
N ALA A 91 0.74 -3.34 0.44
CA ALA A 91 1.15 -4.75 0.44
C ALA A 91 1.03 -5.42 1.82
N PRO A 92 1.42 -4.79 2.95
CA PRO A 92 1.28 -5.40 4.28
C PRO A 92 -0.18 -5.65 4.69
N LYS A 93 -1.14 -4.92 4.11
CA LYS A 93 -2.56 -5.07 4.44
C LYS A 93 -3.15 -6.37 3.88
N ALA A 94 -2.52 -6.98 2.88
CA ALA A 94 -2.91 -8.27 2.34
C ALA A 94 -2.45 -9.44 3.23
N ALA A 95 -1.44 -9.25 4.07
CA ALA A 95 -0.95 -10.27 4.99
C ALA A 95 -1.80 -10.31 6.28
N ASN A 96 -2.15 -11.52 6.75
CA ASN A 96 -2.81 -11.73 8.04
C ASN A 96 -1.87 -12.46 9.00
N ILE A 97 -1.00 -11.69 9.67
CA ILE A 97 -0.04 -12.23 10.64
C ILE A 97 -0.60 -12.01 12.05
N VAL A 98 -0.78 -13.09 12.81
CA VAL A 98 -1.22 -13.07 14.22
C VAL A 98 -0.03 -13.44 15.10
N VAL A 99 0.29 -12.59 16.08
CA VAL A 99 1.36 -12.84 17.06
C VAL A 99 0.77 -12.68 18.45
N ASN A 100 0.94 -13.69 19.32
CA ASN A 100 0.39 -13.70 20.69
C ASN A 100 -1.13 -13.43 20.73
N SER A 101 -1.88 -14.05 19.81
CA SER A 101 -3.34 -13.89 19.67
C SER A 101 -3.82 -12.46 19.33
N GLU A 102 -2.92 -11.57 18.90
CA GLU A 102 -3.24 -10.22 18.40
C GLU A 102 -2.87 -10.13 16.91
N LYS A 103 -3.76 -9.60 16.07
CA LYS A 103 -3.44 -9.31 14.67
C LYS A 103 -2.40 -8.20 14.61
N MET A 104 -1.27 -8.46 13.96
CA MET A 104 -0.21 -7.48 13.80
C MET A 104 -0.69 -6.33 12.90
N GLY A 105 -0.54 -5.09 13.35
CA GLY A 105 -0.86 -3.91 12.55
C GLY A 105 0.11 -3.73 11.37
N PRO A 106 -0.22 -2.89 10.38
CA PRO A 106 0.53 -2.76 9.11
C PRO A 106 1.89 -2.01 9.24
N GLY A 107 2.54 -2.05 10.39
CA GLY A 107 3.85 -1.44 10.62
C GLY A 107 5.02 -2.32 10.18
N PRO A 108 6.24 -1.76 10.04
CA PRO A 108 7.42 -2.52 9.65
C PRO A 108 7.66 -3.68 10.63
N HIS A 109 7.83 -4.88 10.07
CA HIS A 109 8.00 -6.14 10.81
C HIS A 109 9.16 -6.11 11.82
N ARG A 110 10.09 -5.16 11.71
CA ARG A 110 11.34 -5.11 12.47
C ARG A 110 11.27 -4.31 13.78
N GLU A 111 10.40 -3.29 13.88
CA GLU A 111 10.48 -2.32 14.99
C GLU A 111 9.63 -2.70 16.21
N ARG A 112 8.51 -3.42 16.02
CA ARG A 112 7.50 -3.59 17.08
C ARG A 112 7.69 -4.83 17.96
N ALA A 113 8.50 -5.80 17.53
CA ALA A 113 8.78 -6.99 18.33
C ALA A 113 9.70 -6.68 19.53
N VAL A 114 10.63 -5.73 19.37
CA VAL A 114 11.64 -5.41 20.39
C VAL A 114 11.10 -4.48 21.48
N GLY A 115 10.20 -3.54 21.14
CA GLY A 115 9.71 -2.54 22.10
C GLY A 115 8.67 -3.03 23.13
N ARG A 116 8.01 -4.18 22.91
CA ARG A 116 6.99 -4.70 23.85
C ARG A 116 7.54 -5.63 24.94
N HIS A 117 8.74 -6.17 24.76
CA HIS A 117 9.35 -7.04 25.77
C HIS A 117 9.80 -6.27 27.01
N ASP A 118 10.21 -5.00 26.84
CA ASP A 118 10.69 -4.14 27.94
C ASP A 118 9.54 -3.62 28.83
N ARG A 119 8.36 -3.32 28.26
CA ARG A 119 7.20 -2.85 29.06
C ARG A 119 6.53 -3.92 29.92
N ARG A 120 6.72 -5.22 29.62
CA ARG A 120 6.16 -6.31 30.44
C ARG A 120 7.03 -6.65 31.66
N GLN A 121 8.30 -6.27 31.70
CA GLN A 121 9.18 -6.56 32.84
C GLN A 121 9.17 -5.47 33.92
N ARG A 122 8.69 -4.26 33.62
CA ARG A 122 8.47 -3.23 34.64
C ARG A 122 7.14 -3.48 35.36
N GLY A 123 7.15 -4.47 36.24
CA GLY A 123 6.09 -4.68 37.22
C GLY A 123 5.86 -3.41 38.04
N HIS A 124 4.62 -2.93 38.05
CA HIS A 124 4.16 -1.89 38.96
C HIS A 124 4.09 -2.49 40.38
N PRO A 125 4.85 -2.00 41.37
CA PRO A 125 4.63 -2.42 42.74
C PRO A 125 3.39 -1.67 43.27
N GLY A 126 2.40 -2.40 43.76
CA GLY A 126 1.41 -1.79 44.67
C GLY A 126 -0.06 -1.85 44.30
N ARG A 127 -0.58 -2.94 43.74
CA ARG A 127 -2.01 -3.27 43.90
C ARG A 127 -2.19 -4.73 44.32
N GLY A 128 -2.54 -4.91 45.59
CA GLY A 128 -2.83 -6.21 46.19
C GLY A 128 -4.08 -6.88 45.58
N PRO A 129 -4.27 -8.19 45.83
CA PRO A 129 -5.30 -8.98 45.18
C PRO A 129 -6.70 -8.58 45.66
N VAL A 130 -7.59 -8.31 44.70
CA VAL A 130 -9.01 -8.08 44.94
C VAL A 130 -9.69 -9.41 45.26
N LEU A 131 -10.14 -9.57 46.51
CA LEU A 131 -10.86 -10.74 46.99
C LEU A 131 -12.28 -10.76 46.37
N ILE A 132 -12.60 -11.78 45.58
CA ILE A 132 -13.96 -11.99 45.03
C ILE A 132 -14.87 -12.50 46.16
N ARG A 133 -15.85 -11.69 46.57
CA ARG A 133 -16.89 -12.06 47.54
C ARG A 133 -17.93 -12.95 46.84
N ARG A 134 -18.01 -14.23 47.19
CA ARG A 134 -19.14 -15.12 46.85
C ARG A 134 -20.35 -14.72 47.71
N ASN A 135 -21.45 -14.28 47.09
CA ASN A 135 -22.74 -14.18 47.78
C ASN A 135 -23.37 -15.57 47.85
N HIS A 136 -23.51 -16.06 49.07
CA HIS A 136 -24.47 -17.08 49.46
C HIS A 136 -25.82 -16.39 49.65
N ASP A 137 -26.88 -16.89 49.02
CA ASP A 137 -28.23 -16.63 49.49
C ASP A 137 -28.96 -17.97 49.69
N LYS A 138 -29.57 -18.10 50.87
CA LYS A 138 -30.38 -19.20 51.37
C LYS A 138 -31.70 -18.55 51.81
N SER A 139 -32.83 -19.10 51.37
CA SER A 139 -34.12 -19.30 52.10
C SER A 139 -35.30 -19.10 51.14
N SER A 140 -36.06 -20.14 50.80
CA SER A 140 -37.24 -20.65 51.53
C SER A 140 -38.50 -19.81 51.31
N THR A 141 -39.37 -20.21 50.38
CA THR A 141 -40.75 -20.71 50.61
C THR A 141 -41.36 -21.21 49.31
#